data_AF-A0A6J7C190-F1
#
_entry.id   AF-A0A6J7C190-F1
#
_cell.length_a   1.000
_cell.length_b   1.000
_cell.length_c   1.000
_cell.angle_alpha   90.00
_cell.angle_beta   90.00
_cell.angle_gamma   90.00
#
_symmetry.space_group_name_H-M   'P 1'
#
loop_
_entity.id
_entity.type
_entity.pdbx_description
1 polymer ?
#
loop_
_entity_poly.entity_id
_entity_poly.type
_entity_poly.pdbx_seq_one_letter_code
_entity_poly.pdbx_strand_id
1 'polypeptide(L)' 'MCGVDTCRGKVTGQDWMLPDLQLRYRGWFSPYIANRIAVLSQPSGQRRAFAY' A
#
# COMPACT_ATOMS: atom_id res chain seq x y z
N MET A 1 -9.29 17.98 18.50
CA MET A 1 -9.18 17.60 17.06
C MET A 1 -7.77 17.87 16.61
N CYS A 2 -7.26 17.07 15.68
CA CYS A 2 -5.93 17.25 15.12
C CYS A 2 -5.93 18.47 14.18
N GLY A 3 -5.27 19.57 14.57
CA GLY A 3 -5.37 20.88 13.91
C GLY A 3 -4.47 21.06 12.69
N VAL A 4 -4.24 20.00 11.91
CA VAL A 4 -3.41 20.04 10.69
C VAL A 4 -4.16 19.41 9.52
N ASP A 5 -4.02 20.00 8.33
CA ASP A 5 -4.79 19.58 7.14
C ASP A 5 -4.49 18.14 6.71
N THR A 6 -3.29 17.64 6.99
CA THR A 6 -2.89 16.28 6.65
C THR A 6 -3.34 15.24 7.67
N CYS A 7 -4.16 15.61 8.65
CA CYS A 7 -4.52 14.68 9.71
C CYS A 7 -5.60 13.70 9.29
N ARG A 8 -5.30 12.39 9.36
CA ARG A 8 -6.30 11.34 9.13
C ARG A 8 -7.33 11.19 10.26
N GLY A 9 -7.06 11.77 11.43
CA GLY A 9 -7.90 11.58 12.62
C GLY A 9 -7.77 10.15 13.16
N LYS A 10 -8.61 9.22 12.68
CA LYS A 10 -8.62 7.84 13.15
C LYS A 10 -7.71 6.96 12.29
N VAL A 11 -6.72 6.35 12.94
CA VAL A 11 -5.83 5.34 12.34
C VAL A 11 -6.33 3.95 12.70
N THR A 12 -6.33 3.06 11.72
CA THR A 12 -6.78 1.68 11.78
C THR A 12 -5.70 0.75 11.23
N GLY A 13 -5.81 -0.55 11.50
CA GLY A 13 -4.89 -1.55 10.95
C GLY A 13 -4.96 -1.74 9.42
N GLN A 14 -5.90 -1.07 8.74
CA GLN A 14 -6.11 -1.18 7.29
C GLN A 14 -5.55 0.01 6.51
N ASP A 15 -5.04 1.04 7.21
CA ASP A 15 -4.57 2.27 6.56
C ASP A 15 -3.42 2.05 5.57
N TRP A 16 -2.63 0.99 5.74
CA TRP A 16 -1.59 0.62 4.79
C TRP A 16 -2.12 0.25 3.39
N MET A 17 -3.43 -0.02 3.25
CA MET A 17 -4.08 -0.28 1.96
C MET A 17 -4.37 0.99 1.15
N LEU A 18 -4.30 2.17 1.77
CA LEU A 18 -4.67 3.42 1.13
C LEU A 18 -3.58 3.88 0.15
N PRO A 19 -3.91 4.17 -1.13
CA PRO A 19 -2.93 4.55 -2.14
C PRO A 19 -2.09 5.78 -1.74
N ASP A 20 -2.73 6.80 -1.14
CA ASP A 20 -2.03 8.01 -0.69
C ASP A 20 -0.97 7.70 0.38
N LEU A 21 -1.26 6.76 1.29
CA LEU A 21 -0.30 6.34 2.31
C LEU A 21 0.79 5.45 1.72
N GLN A 22 0.45 4.58 0.78
CA GLN A 22 1.44 3.76 0.06
C GLN A 22 2.44 4.63 -0.70
N LEU A 23 1.96 5.69 -1.37
CA LEU A 23 2.80 6.64 -2.08
C LEU A 23 3.68 7.44 -1.11
N ARG A 24 3.07 7.98 -0.04
CA ARG A 24 3.77 8.82 0.94
C ARG A 24 4.85 8.07 1.72
N TYR A 25 4.63 6.79 2.02
CA TYR A 25 5.54 5.95 2.81
C TYR A 25 6.25 4.87 1.99
N ARG A 26 6.37 5.07 0.67
CA ARG A 26 7.07 4.14 -0.22
C ARG A 26 8.52 3.91 0.28
N GLY A 27 8.89 2.65 0.46
CA GLY A 27 10.22 2.26 0.96
C GLY A 27 10.35 2.22 2.49
N TRP A 28 9.33 2.65 3.23
CA TRP A 28 9.34 2.68 4.70
C TRP A 28 8.47 1.59 5.34
N PHE A 29 7.69 0.86 4.55
CA PHE A 29 6.90 -0.26 5.05
C PHE A 29 7.80 -1.41 5.48
N SER A 30 7.38 -2.12 6.54
CA SER A 30 8.02 -3.38 6.91
C SER A 30 7.93 -4.38 5.74
N PRO A 31 8.87 -5.33 5.61
CA PRO A 31 8.88 -6.29 4.50
C PRO A 31 7.55 -7.02 4.32
N TYR A 32 6.89 -7.35 5.43
CA TYR A 32 5.58 -8.00 5.43
C TYR A 32 4.47 -7.15 4.78
N ILE A 33 4.37 -5.87 5.15
CA ILE A 33 3.35 -4.98 4.59
C ILE A 33 3.68 -4.62 3.15
N ALA A 34 4.95 -4.38 2.82
CA ALA A 34 5.40 -4.14 1.45
C ALA A 34 5.02 -5.29 0.50
N ASN A 35 5.20 -6.55 0.93
CA ASN A 35 4.80 -7.72 0.15
C ASN A 35 3.28 -7.77 -0.10
N ARG A 36 2.47 -7.43 0.92
CA ARG A 36 1.01 -7.36 0.76
C ARG A 36 0.58 -6.26 -0.21
N ILE A 37 1.21 -5.08 -0.13
CA ILE A 37 0.95 -3.97 -1.07
C ILE A 37 1.28 -4.42 -2.51
N ALA A 38 2.42 -5.08 -2.72
CA ALA A 38 2.81 -5.56 -4.05
C ALA A 38 1.78 -6.53 -4.66
N VAL A 39 1.15 -7.39 -3.85
CA VAL A 39 0.07 -8.28 -4.31
C VAL A 39 -1.20 -7.50 -4.65
N LEU A 40 -1.57 -6.49 -3.85
CA LEU A 40 -2.73 -5.63 -4.13
C LEU A 40 -2.57 -4.84 -5.43
N SER A 41 -1.35 -4.43 -5.78
CA SER A 41 -1.06 -3.67 -6.99
C SER A 41 -0.95 -4.53 -8.26
N GLN A 42 -1.01 -5.86 -8.16
CA GLN A 42 -0.93 -6.74 -9.33
C GLN A 42 -2.31 -6.78 -10.01
N PRO A 43 -2.41 -6.39 -11.30
CA PRO A 43 -3.62 -6.64 -12.06
C PRO A 43 -3.81 -8.15 -12.14
N SER A 44 -4.94 -8.63 -11.65
CA SER A 44 -5.35 -10.03 -11.69
C SER A 44 -5.46 -10.49 -13.15
N GLY A 45 -4.38 -11.00 -13.73
CA GLY A 45 -4.45 -11.52 -15.09
C GLY A 45 -3.15 -11.84 -15.83
N GLN A 46 -1.96 -11.43 -15.37
CA GLN A 46 -0.74 -11.76 -16.12
C GLN A 46 -0.04 -13.01 -15.57
N ARG A 47 -0.61 -14.19 -15.91
CA ARG A 47 0.19 -15.42 -15.99
C ARG A 47 1.34 -15.10 -16.95
N ARG A 48 2.56 -14.98 -16.44
CA ARG A 48 3.75 -14.91 -17.29
C ARG A 48 3.74 -16.18 -18.14
N ALA A 49 3.33 -16.06 -19.40
CA ALA A 49 3.61 -17.07 -20.40
C ALA A 49 5.13 -17.12 -20.51
N PHE A 50 5.72 -18.21 -20.04
CA PHE A 50 7.11 -18.54 -20.33
C PHE A 50 7.18 -18.74 -21.85
N ALA A 51 7.74 -17.76 -22.56
CA ALA A 51 8.20 -17.96 -23.92
C ALA A 51 9.56 -18.68 -23.85
N TYR A 52 9.68 -19.72 -24.66
CA TYR A 52 10.76 -20.72 -24.70
C TYR A 52 12.13 -20.11 -24.98
#